data_AF-A0A9E0SRW4-F1
#
_entry.id   AF-A0A9E0SRW4-F1
#
_cell.length_a   1.000
_cell.length_b   1.000
_cell.length_c   1.000
_cell.angle_alpha   90.00
_cell.angle_beta   90.00
_cell.angle_gamma   90.00
#
_symmetry.space_group_name_H-M   'P 1'
#
loop_
_entity.id
_entity.type
_entity.pdbx_description
1 polymer ?
#
loop_
_entity_poly.entity_id
_entity_poly.type
_entity_poly.pdbx_seq_one_letter_code
_entity_poly.pdbx_strand_id
1 'polypeptide(L)'
;MADGFGVQEFSIHALLSRDARVQPTRTWAQSTGKPENRAMKNTSSSHAVLANDTQASNAADIRSSADSYPMLRRLGGQAYQLHAAARAADHYLGLDDARDRETGAWLISCAFGIAAELAADLDGLAKLLKDRPGEGAFAAELRPLRTRAHQLHASTRAADHFLEQDNNEDRSTGSWLIAYALGIAEKMASELDDVASRLKRGAGDAATFSDVGAGGRTLRDVAA
;
A
#
# COMPACT_ATOMS: atom_id res chain seq x y z
N MET A 1 -23.57 -11.77 -39.40
CA MET A 1 -22.61 -12.80 -38.95
C MET A 1 -21.87 -12.20 -37.79
N ALA A 2 -22.23 -12.63 -36.58
CA ALA A 2 -21.70 -12.17 -35.31
C ALA A 2 -20.86 -13.31 -34.76
N ASP A 3 -19.54 -13.18 -34.79
CA ASP A 3 -18.64 -14.11 -34.12
C ASP A 3 -18.07 -13.41 -32.88
N GLY A 4 -18.37 -14.02 -31.74
CA GLY A 4 -18.04 -13.52 -30.42
C GLY A 4 -16.55 -13.66 -30.10
N PHE A 5 -15.94 -12.54 -29.74
CA PHE A 5 -14.65 -12.54 -29.04
C PHE A 5 -14.88 -12.95 -27.58
N GLY A 6 -14.63 -14.22 -27.30
CA GLY A 6 -14.49 -14.71 -25.94
C GLY A 6 -13.24 -14.11 -25.30
N VAL A 7 -13.43 -13.16 -24.38
CA VAL A 7 -12.39 -12.66 -23.50
C VAL A 7 -12.00 -13.80 -22.55
N GLN A 8 -10.94 -14.54 -22.88
CA GLN A 8 -10.32 -15.44 -21.91
C GLN A 8 -9.60 -14.58 -20.87
N GLU A 9 -10.15 -14.58 -19.67
CA GLU A 9 -9.56 -14.03 -18.46
C GLU A 9 -8.31 -14.87 -18.11
N PHE A 10 -7.17 -14.57 -18.74
CA PHE A 10 -5.88 -15.18 -18.40
C PHE A 10 -5.44 -14.68 -17.03
N SER A 11 -5.75 -15.46 -16.00
CA SER A 11 -5.24 -15.26 -14.65
C SER A 11 -3.71 -15.31 -14.65
N ILE A 12 -3.08 -14.15 -14.51
CA ILE A 12 -1.61 -13.93 -14.35
C ILE A 12 -1.03 -14.77 -13.19
N HIS A 13 -1.87 -15.27 -12.27
CA HIS A 13 -1.49 -16.20 -11.20
C HIS A 13 -0.86 -17.53 -11.68
N ALA A 14 -1.16 -17.98 -12.89
CA ALA A 14 -0.67 -19.28 -13.39
C ALA A 14 0.81 -19.25 -13.84
N LEU A 15 1.33 -18.10 -14.27
CA LEU A 15 2.72 -17.96 -14.74
C LEU A 15 3.74 -17.83 -13.60
N LEU A 16 3.32 -17.38 -12.41
CA LEU A 16 4.17 -17.26 -11.22
C LEU A 16 4.20 -18.51 -10.33
N SER A 17 3.39 -19.54 -10.62
CA SER A 17 3.26 -20.74 -9.77
C SER A 17 4.21 -21.89 -10.11
N ARG A 18 5.08 -21.75 -11.11
CA ARG A 18 5.95 -22.86 -11.57
C ARG A 18 7.28 -23.02 -10.81
N ASP A 19 7.64 -22.08 -9.93
CA ASP A 19 8.98 -22.04 -9.31
C ASP A 19 9.03 -22.23 -7.78
N ALA A 20 7.93 -22.72 -7.17
CA ALA A 20 7.87 -22.95 -5.73
C ALA A 20 7.77 -24.45 -5.38
N ARG A 21 8.84 -25.23 -5.63
CA ARG A 21 9.02 -26.55 -5.02
C ARG A 21 10.24 -26.56 -4.12
N VAL A 22 10.07 -26.04 -2.91
CA VAL A 22 10.87 -26.44 -1.74
C VAL A 22 9.91 -26.65 -0.59
N GLN A 23 9.64 -27.91 -0.24
CA GLN A 23 8.98 -28.26 1.01
C GLN A 23 10.03 -28.45 2.11
N PRO A 24 9.79 -27.91 3.31
CA PRO A 24 10.31 -28.51 4.53
C PRO A 24 9.20 -29.27 5.27
N THR A 25 9.52 -30.52 5.53
CA THR A 25 8.81 -31.53 6.33
C THR A 25 8.73 -31.16 7.82
N ARG A 26 7.58 -31.48 8.46
CA ARG A 26 7.39 -32.03 9.84
C ARG A 26 7.98 -31.21 11.03
N THR A 27 7.37 -31.09 12.22
CA THR A 27 6.67 -32.05 13.09
C THR A 27 5.78 -31.32 14.11
N TRP A 28 4.76 -32.02 14.58
CA TRP A 28 3.89 -31.69 15.71
C TRP A 28 4.62 -31.79 17.07
N ALA A 29 4.28 -30.91 18.01
CA ALA A 29 4.44 -31.15 19.44
C ALA A 29 3.33 -30.44 20.25
N GLN A 30 2.44 -31.25 20.82
CA GLN A 30 1.54 -30.87 21.91
C GLN A 30 2.35 -30.71 23.20
N SER A 31 2.06 -29.70 24.01
CA SER A 31 2.42 -29.71 25.43
C SER A 31 1.33 -29.01 26.22
N THR A 32 0.56 -29.82 26.95
CA THR A 32 -0.42 -29.43 27.96
C THR A 32 0.31 -28.99 29.23
N GLY A 33 -0.10 -27.86 29.80
CA GLY A 33 0.48 -27.34 31.03
C GLY A 33 -0.48 -26.38 31.73
N LYS A 34 -1.43 -26.95 32.47
CA LYS A 34 -2.26 -26.24 33.45
C LYS A 34 -1.40 -25.95 34.68
N PRO A 35 -1.44 -24.73 35.23
CA PRO A 35 -1.54 -24.63 36.68
C PRO A 35 -2.71 -23.77 37.11
N GLU A 36 -3.42 -24.34 38.07
CA GLU A 36 -4.49 -23.81 38.88
C GLU A 36 -3.88 -23.20 40.15
N ASN A 37 -4.29 -21.98 40.49
CA ASN A 37 -4.33 -21.34 41.82
C ASN A 37 -4.39 -19.81 41.60
N ARG A 38 -4.99 -18.95 42.42
CA ARG A 38 -6.00 -18.98 43.48
C ARG A 38 -6.05 -17.51 43.92
N ALA A 39 -7.24 -16.92 43.88
CA ALA A 39 -7.73 -15.77 44.67
C ALA A 39 -6.75 -14.64 45.03
N MET A 40 -7.10 -13.41 44.66
CA MET A 40 -7.25 -12.32 45.65
C MET A 40 -8.16 -11.21 45.11
N LYS A 41 -9.02 -10.74 46.02
CA LYS A 41 -10.01 -9.68 45.85
C LYS A 41 -9.31 -8.35 45.54
N ASN A 42 -9.85 -7.58 44.61
CA ASN A 42 -9.86 -6.12 44.74
C ASN A 42 -11.00 -5.49 43.92
N THR A 43 -12.14 -5.33 44.58
CA THR A 43 -13.13 -4.31 44.24
C THR A 43 -12.63 -2.97 44.74
N SER A 44 -12.14 -2.10 43.84
CA SER A 44 -12.27 -0.64 43.95
C SER A 44 -11.72 0.06 42.70
N SER A 45 -12.51 1.03 42.22
CA SER A 45 -12.15 2.09 41.26
C SER A 45 -12.29 1.79 39.75
N SER A 46 -13.52 1.54 39.30
CA SER A 46 -13.86 1.37 37.87
C SER A 46 -14.30 2.65 37.14
N HIS A 47 -14.10 3.85 37.69
CA HIS A 47 -14.65 5.08 37.08
C HIS A 47 -13.62 6.15 36.64
N ALA A 48 -12.32 5.95 36.94
CA ALA A 48 -11.26 6.87 36.51
C ALA A 48 -10.30 6.26 35.45
N VAL A 49 -10.26 4.92 35.33
CA VAL A 49 -9.35 4.23 34.38
C VAL A 49 -9.86 4.29 32.94
N LEU A 50 -11.18 4.25 32.72
CA LEU A 50 -11.78 4.34 31.38
C LEU A 50 -11.50 5.68 30.68
N ALA A 51 -11.43 6.78 31.42
CA ALA A 51 -11.11 8.09 30.85
C ALA A 51 -9.65 8.18 30.40
N ASN A 52 -8.73 7.56 31.16
CA ASN A 52 -7.30 7.63 30.87
C ASN A 52 -6.89 6.70 29.72
N ASP A 53 -7.48 5.51 29.63
CA ASP A 53 -7.25 4.57 28.52
C ASP A 53 -7.76 5.14 27.18
N THR A 54 -8.92 5.80 27.20
CA THR A 54 -9.50 6.44 26.00
C THR A 54 -8.66 7.63 25.53
N GLN A 55 -8.08 8.40 26.46
CA GLN A 55 -7.24 9.54 26.12
C GLN A 55 -5.84 9.11 25.64
N ALA A 56 -5.31 8.01 26.18
CA ALA A 56 -4.07 7.40 25.74
C ALA A 56 -4.19 6.70 24.37
N SER A 57 -5.31 6.02 24.09
CA SER A 57 -5.57 5.43 22.77
C SER A 57 -5.68 6.50 21.68
N ASN A 58 -6.41 7.59 21.95
CA ASN A 58 -6.57 8.70 21.01
C ASN A 58 -5.22 9.40 20.73
N ALA A 59 -4.38 9.58 21.74
CA ALA A 59 -3.06 10.19 21.55
C ALA A 59 -2.08 9.28 20.78
N ALA A 60 -2.20 7.96 20.92
CA ALA A 60 -1.42 6.97 20.16
C ALA A 60 -1.85 6.92 18.68
N ASP A 61 -3.16 6.96 18.41
CA ASP A 61 -3.72 6.99 17.04
C ASP A 61 -3.30 8.27 16.30
N ILE A 62 -3.34 9.44 16.96
CA ILE A 62 -2.92 10.73 16.36
C ILE A 62 -1.43 10.71 15.98
N ARG A 63 -0.56 10.13 16.83
CA ARG A 63 0.88 10.01 16.54
C ARG A 63 1.16 9.00 15.42
N SER A 64 0.45 7.87 15.40
CA SER A 64 0.57 6.85 14.34
C SER A 64 0.20 7.41 12.96
N SER A 65 -0.86 8.22 12.91
CA SER A 65 -1.32 8.94 11.72
C SER A 65 -0.32 9.99 11.25
N ALA A 66 0.30 10.73 12.18
CA ALA A 66 1.27 11.79 11.88
C ALA A 66 2.52 11.26 11.15
N ASP A 67 3.00 10.07 11.50
CA ASP A 67 4.19 9.46 10.86
C ASP A 67 3.86 8.76 9.53
N SER A 68 2.63 8.27 9.37
CA SER A 68 2.21 7.52 8.17
C SER A 68 1.91 8.43 6.98
N TYR A 69 1.42 9.65 7.21
CA TYR A 69 1.10 10.63 6.16
C TYR A 69 2.29 11.04 5.28
N PRO A 70 3.46 11.48 5.82
CA PRO A 70 4.59 11.86 4.98
C PRO A 70 5.13 10.68 4.16
N MET A 71 5.08 9.45 4.70
CA MET A 71 5.45 8.25 3.97
C MET A 71 4.51 7.99 2.80
N LEU A 72 3.19 8.02 3.01
CA LEU A 72 2.20 7.87 1.94
C LEU A 72 2.36 8.94 0.86
N ARG A 73 2.65 10.19 1.25
CA ARG A 73 2.87 11.26 0.27
C ARG A 73 4.12 11.03 -0.58
N ARG A 74 5.20 10.52 0.02
CA ARG A 74 6.40 10.09 -0.71
C ARG A 74 6.08 8.95 -1.67
N LEU A 75 5.35 7.92 -1.22
CA LEU A 75 4.93 6.79 -2.07
C LEU A 75 4.06 7.25 -3.24
N GLY A 76 3.14 8.18 -3.02
CA GLY A 76 2.35 8.80 -4.10
C GLY A 76 3.24 9.53 -5.12
N GLY A 77 4.25 10.26 -4.65
CA GLY A 77 5.26 10.88 -5.52
C GLY A 77 6.04 9.87 -6.37
N GLN A 78 6.48 8.75 -5.78
CA GLN A 78 7.14 7.66 -6.50
C GLN A 78 6.20 7.01 -7.54
N ALA A 79 4.93 6.80 -7.20
CA ALA A 79 3.93 6.27 -8.14
C ALA A 79 3.73 7.20 -9.35
N TYR A 80 3.70 8.52 -9.15
CA TYR A 80 3.66 9.50 -10.26
C TYR A 80 4.92 9.49 -11.11
N GLN A 81 6.11 9.39 -10.50
CA GLN A 81 7.38 9.28 -11.22
C GLN A 81 7.40 8.02 -12.10
N LEU A 82 6.96 6.89 -11.55
CA LEU A 82 6.82 5.64 -12.29
C LEU A 82 5.85 5.80 -13.46
N HIS A 83 4.67 6.38 -13.23
CA HIS A 83 3.69 6.64 -14.28
C HIS A 83 4.27 7.51 -15.39
N ALA A 84 5.01 8.57 -15.05
CA ALA A 84 5.68 9.43 -16.02
C ALA A 84 6.75 8.67 -16.83
N ALA A 85 7.56 7.84 -16.18
CA ALA A 85 8.57 7.01 -16.83
C ALA A 85 7.94 5.98 -17.79
N ALA A 86 6.90 5.26 -17.34
CA ALA A 86 6.17 4.30 -18.15
C ALA A 86 5.50 4.95 -19.37
N ARG A 87 4.92 6.15 -19.20
CA ARG A 87 4.31 6.92 -20.29
C ARG A 87 5.34 7.39 -21.31
N ALA A 88 6.50 7.86 -20.84
CA ALA A 88 7.59 8.25 -21.71
C ALA A 88 8.13 7.05 -22.49
N ALA A 89 8.28 5.90 -21.83
CA ALA A 89 8.70 4.66 -22.47
C ALA A 89 7.72 4.21 -23.57
N ASP A 90 6.42 4.19 -23.28
CA ASP A 90 5.36 3.87 -24.24
C ASP A 90 5.42 4.78 -25.47
N HIS A 91 5.59 6.09 -25.26
CA HIS A 91 5.76 7.05 -26.34
C HIS A 91 6.96 6.73 -27.23
N TYR A 92 8.15 6.55 -26.64
CA TYR A 92 9.37 6.28 -27.42
C TYR A 92 9.32 4.94 -28.16
N LEU A 93 8.73 3.90 -27.56
CA LEU A 93 8.55 2.60 -28.21
C LEU A 93 7.57 2.66 -29.40
N GLY A 94 6.63 3.60 -29.39
CA GLY A 94 5.69 3.82 -30.49
C GLY A 94 6.28 4.52 -31.73
N LEU A 95 7.49 5.09 -31.65
CA LEU A 95 8.12 5.82 -32.75
C LEU A 95 8.83 4.93 -33.78
N ASP A 96 9.03 3.65 -33.47
CA ASP A 96 9.67 2.62 -34.31
C ASP A 96 11.10 2.97 -34.83
N ASP A 97 11.77 3.94 -34.22
CA ASP A 97 13.20 4.21 -34.44
C ASP A 97 14.09 3.42 -33.46
N ALA A 98 15.27 3.01 -33.92
CA ALA A 98 16.18 2.19 -33.10
C ALA A 98 16.70 2.91 -31.85
N ARG A 99 16.98 4.21 -31.93
CA ARG A 99 17.49 4.99 -30.78
C ARG A 99 16.38 5.31 -29.80
N ASP A 100 15.19 5.59 -30.32
CA ASP A 100 14.00 5.78 -29.50
C ASP A 100 13.65 4.50 -28.75
N ARG A 101 13.75 3.33 -29.38
CA ARG A 101 13.57 2.04 -28.70
C ARG A 101 14.55 1.81 -27.55
N GLU A 102 15.84 2.11 -27.74
CA GLU A 102 16.85 2.02 -26.68
C GLU A 102 16.50 2.96 -25.50
N THR A 103 16.06 4.18 -25.83
CA THR A 103 15.59 5.15 -24.82
C THR A 103 14.35 4.63 -24.07
N GLY A 104 13.40 4.04 -24.78
CA GLY A 104 12.20 3.41 -24.21
C GLY A 104 12.55 2.26 -23.27
N ALA A 105 13.45 1.36 -23.67
CA ALA A 105 13.93 0.27 -22.84
C ALA A 105 14.64 0.77 -21.57
N TRP A 106 15.52 1.77 -21.69
CA TRP A 106 16.17 2.40 -20.53
C TRP A 106 15.16 3.00 -19.53
N LEU A 107 14.10 3.66 -20.04
CA LEU A 107 13.02 4.20 -19.20
C LEU A 107 12.22 3.09 -18.48
N ILE A 108 12.00 1.93 -19.12
CA ILE A 108 11.39 0.77 -18.47
C ILE A 108 12.27 0.21 -17.37
N SER A 109 13.58 0.13 -17.58
CA SER A 109 14.53 -0.28 -16.54
C SER A 109 14.48 0.66 -15.32
N CYS A 110 14.35 1.97 -15.55
CA CYS A 110 14.14 2.95 -14.48
C CYS A 110 12.79 2.74 -13.76
N ALA A 111 11.71 2.52 -14.51
CA ALA A 111 10.38 2.26 -13.95
C ALA A 111 10.36 0.96 -13.12
N PHE A 112 11.09 -0.08 -13.55
CA PHE A 112 11.25 -1.33 -12.80
C PHE A 112 11.91 -1.11 -11.43
N GLY A 113 12.97 -0.30 -11.38
CA GLY A 113 13.61 0.07 -10.11
C GLY A 113 12.64 0.75 -9.15
N ILE A 114 11.88 1.75 -9.64
CA ILE A 114 10.88 2.45 -8.83
C ILE A 114 9.76 1.50 -8.37
N ALA A 115 9.31 0.59 -9.24
CA ALA A 115 8.27 -0.39 -8.91
C ALA A 115 8.72 -1.34 -7.79
N ALA A 116 9.98 -1.77 -7.83
CA ALA A 116 10.57 -2.64 -6.82
C ALA A 116 10.65 -1.95 -5.45
N GLU A 117 11.13 -0.69 -5.41
CA GLU A 117 11.18 0.12 -4.20
C GLU A 117 9.78 0.34 -3.61
N LEU A 118 8.82 0.67 -4.46
CA LEU A 118 7.45 0.94 -4.02
C LEU A 118 6.78 -0.31 -3.42
N ALA A 119 6.98 -1.47 -4.03
CA ALA A 119 6.49 -2.74 -3.48
C ALA A 119 7.14 -3.04 -2.11
N ALA A 120 8.45 -2.84 -1.98
CA ALA A 120 9.18 -3.04 -0.73
C ALA A 120 8.72 -2.08 0.37
N ASP A 121 8.53 -0.79 0.05
CA ASP A 121 8.08 0.22 0.99
C ASP A 121 6.65 -0.04 1.48
N LEU A 122 5.75 -0.48 0.59
CA LEU A 122 4.37 -0.86 0.95
C LEU A 122 4.32 -2.12 1.83
N ASP A 123 5.20 -3.09 1.58
CA ASP A 123 5.38 -4.25 2.45
C ASP A 123 5.95 -3.86 3.82
N GLY A 124 6.92 -2.94 3.84
CA GLY A 124 7.46 -2.34 5.05
C GLY A 124 6.37 -1.67 5.88
N LEU A 125 5.54 -0.84 5.25
CA LEU A 125 4.42 -0.16 5.88
C LEU A 125 3.40 -1.16 6.44
N ALA A 126 3.03 -2.19 5.68
CA ALA A 126 2.10 -3.21 6.17
C ALA A 126 2.64 -4.02 7.35
N LYS A 127 3.96 -4.27 7.40
CA LYS A 127 4.60 -4.89 8.57
C LYS A 127 4.53 -3.96 9.78
N LEU A 128 4.87 -2.68 9.61
CA LEU A 128 4.79 -1.68 10.68
C LEU A 128 3.38 -1.57 11.27
N LEU A 129 2.34 -1.65 10.45
CA LEU A 129 0.95 -1.60 10.93
C LEU A 129 0.48 -2.88 11.61
N LYS A 130 1.02 -4.05 11.20
CA LYS A 130 0.66 -5.33 11.82
C LYS A 130 1.02 -5.36 13.32
N ASP A 131 2.08 -4.67 13.69
CA ASP A 131 2.57 -4.61 15.07
C ASP A 131 1.81 -3.57 15.92
N ARG A 132 0.90 -2.80 15.33
CA ARG A 132 0.13 -1.74 15.99
C ARG A 132 -1.34 -2.17 16.22
N PRO A 133 -1.83 -2.23 17.47
CA PRO A 133 -3.26 -2.44 17.74
C PRO A 133 -4.06 -1.19 17.32
N GLY A 134 -5.25 -1.38 16.75
CA GLY A 134 -6.16 -0.28 16.32
C GLY A 134 -6.12 0.05 14.82
N GLU A 135 -5.02 -0.29 14.13
CA GLU A 135 -4.78 0.06 12.72
C GLU A 135 -5.41 -0.89 11.69
N GLY A 136 -6.39 -1.71 12.11
CA GLY A 136 -6.97 -2.76 11.28
C GLY A 136 -7.63 -2.25 10.00
N ALA A 137 -8.27 -1.08 10.06
CA ALA A 137 -8.90 -0.44 8.91
C ALA A 137 -7.86 0.04 7.89
N PHE A 138 -6.81 0.72 8.34
CA PHE A 138 -5.74 1.21 7.47
C PHE A 138 -4.95 0.05 6.84
N ALA A 139 -4.66 -1.01 7.62
CA ALA A 139 -4.05 -2.22 7.10
C ALA A 139 -4.91 -2.91 6.02
N ALA A 140 -6.24 -2.81 6.10
CA ALA A 140 -7.14 -3.33 5.06
C ALA A 140 -7.08 -2.49 3.77
N GLU A 141 -6.95 -1.16 3.88
CA GLU A 141 -6.78 -0.26 2.74
C GLU A 141 -5.45 -0.46 1.99
N LEU A 142 -4.37 -0.87 2.68
CA LEU A 142 -3.08 -1.13 2.04
C LEU A 142 -3.01 -2.44 1.25
N ARG A 143 -3.87 -3.43 1.54
CA ARG A 143 -3.85 -4.72 0.83
C ARG A 143 -3.97 -4.57 -0.69
N PRO A 144 -4.97 -3.85 -1.24
CA PRO A 144 -5.08 -3.68 -2.69
C PRO A 144 -3.91 -2.88 -3.28
N LEU A 145 -3.35 -1.92 -2.54
CA LEU A 145 -2.15 -1.18 -2.96
C LEU A 145 -0.92 -2.10 -3.10
N ARG A 146 -0.70 -2.99 -2.13
CA ARG A 146 0.38 -3.99 -2.19
C ARG A 146 0.25 -4.93 -3.37
N THR A 147 -0.95 -5.46 -3.61
CA THR A 147 -1.19 -6.33 -4.77
C THR A 147 -0.84 -5.61 -6.07
N ARG A 148 -1.26 -4.35 -6.23
CA ARG A 148 -0.94 -3.56 -7.42
C ARG A 148 0.56 -3.28 -7.55
N ALA A 149 1.24 -2.94 -6.46
CA ALA A 149 2.68 -2.71 -6.50
C ALA A 149 3.46 -3.95 -6.96
N HIS A 150 3.06 -5.15 -6.50
CA HIS A 150 3.66 -6.39 -7.00
C HIS A 150 3.29 -6.70 -8.46
N GLN A 151 2.04 -6.46 -8.87
CA GLN A 151 1.63 -6.61 -10.27
C GLN A 151 2.43 -5.69 -11.19
N LEU A 152 2.63 -4.44 -10.76
CA LEU A 152 3.42 -3.43 -11.45
C LEU A 152 4.90 -3.83 -11.54
N HIS A 153 5.48 -4.32 -10.45
CA HIS A 153 6.84 -4.82 -10.44
C HIS A 153 7.01 -6.04 -11.38
N ALA A 154 6.06 -6.97 -11.35
CA ALA A 154 6.08 -8.14 -12.22
C ALA A 154 5.91 -7.75 -13.71
N SER A 155 5.02 -6.81 -14.03
CA SER A 155 4.78 -6.37 -15.40
C SER A 155 5.96 -5.58 -15.97
N THR A 156 6.54 -4.66 -15.19
CA THR A 156 7.73 -3.90 -15.61
C THR A 156 8.94 -4.82 -15.81
N ARG A 157 9.15 -5.80 -14.93
CA ARG A 157 10.20 -6.83 -15.11
C ARG A 157 10.01 -7.67 -16.37
N ALA A 158 8.77 -8.09 -16.63
CA ALA A 158 8.46 -8.86 -17.82
C ALA A 158 8.64 -8.01 -19.09
N ALA A 159 8.19 -6.76 -19.07
CA ALA A 159 8.38 -5.84 -20.18
C ALA A 159 9.86 -5.64 -20.50
N ASP A 160 10.70 -5.39 -19.49
CA ASP A 160 12.15 -5.26 -19.63
C ASP A 160 12.75 -6.48 -20.36
N HIS A 161 12.41 -7.69 -19.92
CA HIS A 161 12.88 -8.93 -20.55
C HIS A 161 12.41 -9.11 -22.01
N PHE A 162 11.15 -8.80 -22.30
CA PHE A 162 10.58 -8.97 -23.65
C PHE A 162 11.09 -7.93 -24.64
N LEU A 163 11.39 -6.70 -24.18
CA LEU A 163 11.93 -5.64 -25.03
C LEU A 163 13.38 -5.89 -25.45
N GLU A 164 14.15 -6.63 -24.66
CA GLU A 164 15.53 -7.02 -25.00
C GLU A 164 15.62 -8.06 -26.13
N GLN A 165 14.50 -8.66 -26.54
CA GLN A 165 14.49 -9.68 -27.59
C GLN A 165 14.45 -9.05 -29.00
N ASP A 166 15.18 -9.65 -29.94
CA ASP A 166 15.20 -9.20 -31.35
C ASP A 166 13.92 -9.58 -32.13
N ASN A 167 13.07 -10.43 -31.56
CA ASN A 167 11.82 -10.87 -32.17
C ASN A 167 10.70 -9.82 -32.05
N ASN A 168 9.93 -9.63 -33.12
CA ASN A 168 8.85 -8.64 -33.16
C ASN A 168 7.65 -9.01 -32.27
N GLU A 169 7.35 -10.31 -32.13
CA GLU A 169 6.24 -10.78 -31.28
C GLU A 169 6.53 -10.53 -29.79
N ASP A 170 7.78 -10.78 -29.37
CA ASP A 170 8.25 -10.52 -28.02
C ASP A 170 8.21 -9.03 -27.71
N ARG A 171 8.68 -8.17 -28.64
CA ARG A 171 8.56 -6.72 -28.49
C ARG A 171 7.12 -6.25 -28.37
N SER A 172 6.20 -6.77 -29.19
CA SER A 172 4.77 -6.46 -29.10
C SER A 172 4.20 -6.83 -27.73
N THR A 173 4.62 -7.98 -27.19
CA THR A 173 4.27 -8.42 -25.82
C THR A 173 4.83 -7.48 -24.77
N GLY A 174 6.09 -7.05 -24.92
CA GLY A 174 6.73 -6.03 -24.09
C GLY A 174 5.93 -4.73 -24.07
N SER A 175 5.58 -4.18 -25.24
CA SER A 175 4.75 -2.96 -25.35
C SER A 175 3.38 -3.12 -24.68
N TRP A 176 2.71 -4.27 -24.84
CA TRP A 176 1.45 -4.53 -24.14
C TRP A 176 1.61 -4.54 -22.62
N LEU A 177 2.69 -5.14 -22.10
CA LEU A 177 2.99 -5.14 -20.66
C LEU A 177 3.25 -3.74 -20.11
N ILE A 178 3.83 -2.83 -20.90
CA ILE A 178 4.05 -1.43 -20.52
C ILE A 178 2.72 -0.68 -20.43
N ALA A 179 1.83 -0.84 -21.42
CA ALA A 179 0.49 -0.25 -21.37
C ALA A 179 -0.28 -0.74 -20.13
N TYR A 180 -0.15 -2.03 -19.79
CA TYR A 180 -0.72 -2.58 -18.56
C TYR A 180 -0.08 -1.98 -17.30
N ALA A 181 1.25 -1.87 -17.25
CA ALA A 181 1.98 -1.23 -16.15
C ALA A 181 1.56 0.24 -15.96
N LEU A 182 1.38 0.97 -17.05
CA LEU A 182 0.94 2.38 -17.06
C LEU A 182 -0.43 2.53 -16.39
N GLY A 183 -1.40 1.69 -16.75
CA GLY A 183 -2.73 1.70 -16.14
C GLY A 183 -2.72 1.36 -14.65
N ILE A 184 -1.84 0.42 -14.22
CA ILE A 184 -1.67 0.12 -12.80
C ILE A 184 -1.04 1.31 -12.06
N ALA A 185 0.00 1.93 -12.64
CA ALA A 185 0.71 3.05 -12.06
C ALA A 185 -0.21 4.25 -11.81
N GLU A 186 -1.03 4.61 -12.79
CA GLU A 186 -2.02 5.68 -12.69
C GLU A 186 -3.00 5.42 -11.55
N LYS A 187 -3.60 4.22 -11.53
CA LYS A 187 -4.57 3.81 -10.52
C LYS A 187 -3.96 3.77 -9.11
N MET A 188 -2.72 3.33 -9.00
CA MET A 188 -2.01 3.28 -7.73
C MET A 188 -1.67 4.68 -7.22
N ALA A 189 -1.26 5.60 -8.10
CA ALA A 189 -1.02 6.99 -7.74
C ALA A 189 -2.30 7.66 -7.20
N SER A 190 -3.44 7.48 -7.87
CA SER A 190 -4.72 8.03 -7.41
C SER A 190 -5.15 7.46 -6.06
N GLU A 191 -5.00 6.15 -5.86
CA GLU A 191 -5.37 5.52 -4.59
C GLU A 191 -4.46 5.92 -3.43
N LEU A 192 -3.15 6.07 -3.67
CA LEU A 192 -2.22 6.59 -2.66
C LEU A 192 -2.59 8.02 -2.23
N ASP A 193 -2.97 8.87 -3.19
CA ASP A 193 -3.42 10.23 -2.89
C ASP A 193 -4.77 10.26 -2.15
N ASP A 194 -5.69 9.35 -2.48
CA ASP A 194 -6.96 9.19 -1.77
C ASP A 194 -6.74 8.73 -0.32
N VAL A 195 -5.88 7.74 -0.10
CA VAL A 195 -5.51 7.24 1.23
C VAL A 195 -4.83 8.34 2.04
N ALA A 196 -3.85 9.03 1.46
CA ALA A 196 -3.16 10.14 2.10
C ALA A 196 -4.14 11.27 2.47
N SER A 197 -5.10 11.56 1.61
CA SER A 197 -6.12 12.59 1.84
C SER A 197 -7.10 12.20 2.95
N ARG A 198 -7.50 10.92 3.04
CA ARG A 198 -8.32 10.41 4.15
C ARG A 198 -7.56 10.52 5.48
N LEU A 199 -6.30 10.12 5.50
CA LEU A 199 -5.46 10.18 6.69
C LEU A 199 -5.29 11.63 7.19
N LYS A 200 -5.03 12.57 6.26
CA LYS A 200 -4.92 14.00 6.57
C LYS A 200 -6.21 14.57 7.20
N ARG A 201 -7.38 14.18 6.69
CA ARG A 201 -8.68 14.64 7.24
C ARG A 201 -8.96 14.04 8.62
N GLY A 202 -8.73 12.74 8.79
CA GLY A 202 -8.92 12.06 10.08
C GLY A 202 -8.05 12.64 11.20
N ALA A 203 -6.84 13.11 10.89
CA ALA A 203 -5.98 13.79 11.85
C ALA A 203 -6.52 15.18 12.29
N GLY A 204 -7.21 15.90 11.40
CA GLY A 204 -7.73 17.25 11.68
C GLY A 204 -8.95 17.25 12.60
N ASP A 205 -9.83 16.25 12.46
CA ASP A 205 -11.03 16.15 13.29
C ASP A 205 -10.69 15.83 14.74
N ALA A 206 -9.70 14.96 14.99
CA ALA A 206 -9.25 14.62 16.35
C ALA A 206 -8.63 15.80 17.12
N ALA A 207 -7.93 16.71 16.42
CA ALA A 207 -7.32 17.89 17.04
C ALA A 207 -8.35 18.95 17.45
N THR A 208 -9.43 19.09 16.67
CA THR A 208 -10.45 20.14 16.89
C THR A 208 -11.30 19.87 18.15
N PHE A 209 -11.52 18.60 18.52
CA PHE A 209 -12.27 18.27 19.74
C PHE A 209 -11.48 18.48 21.04
N SER A 210 -10.15 18.59 20.99
CA SER A 210 -9.31 18.75 22.18
C SER A 210 -9.26 20.19 22.71
N ASP A 211 -9.60 21.19 21.89
CA ASP A 211 -9.52 22.62 22.26
C ASP A 211 -10.80 23.18 22.89
N VAL A 212 -11.95 22.51 22.69
CA VAL A 212 -13.25 22.99 23.20
C VAL A 212 -13.45 22.75 24.70
N GLY A 213 -12.57 21.96 25.35
CA GLY A 213 -12.67 21.61 26.77
C GLY A 213 -12.05 22.59 27.78
N ALA A 214 -11.22 23.54 27.34
CA ALA A 214 -10.49 24.45 28.24
C ALA A 214 -11.15 25.84 28.43
N GLY A 215 -12.21 26.13 27.67
CA GLY A 215 -12.97 27.38 27.75
C GLY A 215 -14.09 27.34 28.79
N GLY A 216 -13.75 27.04 30.05
CA GLY A 216 -14.66 27.19 31.18
C GLY A 216 -15.08 28.66 31.32
N ARG A 217 -16.17 29.04 30.64
CA ARG A 217 -16.92 30.28 30.89
C ARG A 217 -17.41 30.23 32.33
N THR A 218 -16.64 30.81 33.23
CA THR A 218 -17.08 31.13 34.58
C THR A 218 -18.24 32.12 34.45
N LEU A 219 -19.43 31.57 34.56
CA LEU A 219 -20.68 32.27 34.72
C LEU A 219 -20.66 32.95 36.11
N ARG A 220 -19.97 34.08 36.21
CA ARG A 220 -20.02 34.93 37.40
C ARG A 220 -20.16 36.39 36.97
N ASP A 221 -21.16 37.01 37.59
CA ASP A 221 -21.35 38.44 37.77
C ASP A 221 -21.81 39.26 36.56
N VAL A 222 -23.13 39.27 36.33
CA VAL A 222 -23.85 40.53 36.14
C VAL A 222 -25.18 40.44 36.90
N ALA A 223 -25.12 40.72 38.20
CA ALA A 223 -26.24 41.22 38.97
C ALA A 223 -25.88 42.63 39.42
N ALA A 224 -26.52 43.63 38.82
CA ALA A 224 -26.78 44.96 39.37
C ALA A 224 -27.86 45.63 38.51
#